data_AF-A0AAW0U2T2-F1
#
_entry.id   AF-A0AAW0U2T2-F1
#
_cell.length_a   1.000
_cell.length_b   1.000
_cell.length_c   1.000
_cell.angle_alpha   90.00
_cell.angle_beta   90.00
_cell.angle_gamma   90.00
#
_symmetry.space_group_name_H-M   'P 1'
#
loop_
_entity.id
_entity.type
_entity.pdbx_description
1 polymer ?
#
loop_
_entity_poly.entity_id
_entity_poly.type
_entity_poly.pdbx_seq_one_letter_code
_entity_poly.pdbx_strand_id
1 'polypeptide(L)'
;MVEVFIGGWEGAASAIRFKKADDLVKVDTPDIVTEAEYREFWIAVDHNEVRVGKGGEWEPLMQAPIPEPFEITHYGYSTGWGATGWWKFLNDRVLNTEDCLTYNFEPVYGDSISFSVACSNDAHLALASGPEETTPMYEIFIGGWENQHSAIRLNKDGKGDDMAKVETPDVVCTEEERKFLVSFRNGQIKVGYKDTDPFLEWTDPEPWKITHVGYCTGWGATGKWRLDI
;
A
#
# COMPACT_ATOMS: atom_id res chain seq x y z
N MET A 1 8.16 -10.94 17.17
CA MET A 1 7.34 -11.39 16.01
C MET A 1 5.88 -11.24 16.37
N VAL A 2 5.09 -10.75 15.42
CA VAL A 2 3.62 -10.82 15.46
C VAL A 2 3.19 -11.98 14.57
N GLU A 3 2.21 -12.75 14.99
CA GLU A 3 1.60 -13.83 14.24
C GLU A 3 0.12 -13.50 14.02
N VAL A 4 -0.35 -13.63 12.78
CA VAL A 4 -1.77 -13.48 12.43
C VAL A 4 -2.29 -14.84 11.99
N PHE A 5 -3.37 -15.29 12.64
CA PHE A 5 -4.10 -16.50 12.30
C PHE A 5 -5.44 -16.10 11.69
N ILE A 6 -5.73 -16.60 10.50
CA ILE A 6 -7.02 -16.41 9.84
C ILE A 6 -7.64 -17.81 9.67
N GLY A 7 -8.76 -18.08 10.34
CA GLY A 7 -9.40 -19.39 10.33
C GLY A 7 -8.61 -20.51 11.03
N GLY A 8 -7.95 -20.19 12.14
CA GLY A 8 -7.32 -21.18 13.02
C GLY A 8 -8.33 -22.01 13.84
N TRP A 9 -7.83 -22.97 14.61
CA TRP A 9 -8.63 -23.85 15.48
C TRP A 9 -9.78 -24.54 14.74
N GLU A 10 -9.44 -25.37 13.74
CA GLU A 10 -10.43 -26.06 12.90
C GLU A 10 -11.37 -25.10 12.15
N GLY A 11 -10.90 -23.90 11.82
CA GLY A 11 -11.69 -22.88 11.10
C GLY A 11 -12.61 -22.05 11.98
N ALA A 12 -12.58 -22.23 13.31
CA ALA A 12 -13.52 -21.56 14.22
C ALA A 12 -13.18 -20.10 14.50
N ALA A 13 -11.91 -19.72 14.53
CA ALA A 13 -11.48 -18.41 15.04
C ALA A 13 -10.25 -17.85 14.32
N SER A 14 -10.10 -16.54 14.41
CA SER A 14 -8.90 -15.81 13.98
C SER A 14 -8.25 -15.16 15.20
N ALA A 15 -6.94 -14.94 15.16
CA ALA A 15 -6.23 -14.31 16.26
C ALA A 15 -5.00 -13.51 15.83
N ILE A 16 -4.59 -12.57 16.67
CA ILE A 16 -3.27 -11.94 16.61
C ILE A 16 -2.52 -12.34 17.87
N ARG A 17 -1.26 -12.76 17.72
CA ARG A 17 -0.39 -13.20 18.80
C ARG A 17 0.95 -12.50 18.74
N PHE A 18 1.57 -12.31 19.91
CA PHE A 18 2.91 -11.74 20.01
C PHE A 18 3.89 -12.72 20.66
N LYS A 19 5.07 -12.89 20.05
CA LYS A 19 6.17 -13.75 20.55
C LYS A 19 5.74 -15.17 20.93
N LYS A 20 4.80 -15.79 20.19
CA LYS A 20 4.28 -17.14 20.49
C LYS A 20 3.69 -17.29 21.91
N ALA A 21 3.26 -16.18 22.52
CA ALA A 21 2.60 -16.16 23.82
C ALA A 21 1.07 -16.33 23.66
N ASP A 22 0.30 -15.84 24.63
CA ASP A 22 -1.16 -15.78 24.54
C ASP A 22 -1.61 -14.85 23.40
N ASP A 23 -2.83 -15.09 22.92
CA ASP A 23 -3.44 -14.28 21.86
C ASP A 23 -3.69 -12.86 22.40
N LEU A 24 -3.21 -11.84 21.69
CA LEU A 24 -3.50 -10.43 21.99
C LEU A 24 -4.98 -10.12 21.73
N VAL A 25 -5.54 -10.74 20.69
CA VAL A 25 -6.96 -10.72 20.36
C VAL A 25 -7.31 -12.04 19.69
N LYS A 26 -8.52 -12.54 19.98
CA LYS A 26 -9.10 -13.71 19.34
C LYS A 26 -10.58 -13.47 19.08
N VAL A 27 -11.04 -13.74 17.87
CA VAL A 27 -12.41 -13.48 17.42
C VAL A 27 -12.96 -14.74 16.77
N ASP A 28 -14.21 -15.07 17.07
CA ASP A 28 -14.93 -16.16 16.41
C ASP A 28 -15.19 -15.77 14.95
N THR A 29 -14.65 -16.56 14.03
CA THR A 29 -14.72 -16.31 12.58
C THR A 29 -14.98 -17.63 11.85
N PRO A 30 -16.11 -18.31 12.14
CA PRO A 30 -16.44 -19.56 11.47
C PRO A 30 -16.51 -19.34 9.96
N ASP A 31 -16.07 -20.35 9.22
CA ASP A 31 -16.10 -20.37 7.76
C ASP A 31 -15.37 -19.20 7.09
N ILE A 32 -14.46 -18.49 7.77
CA ILE A 32 -13.78 -17.31 7.19
C ILE A 32 -12.87 -17.68 6.02
N VAL A 33 -12.26 -18.86 6.08
CA VAL A 33 -11.48 -19.48 4.99
C VAL A 33 -12.17 -20.76 4.52
N THR A 34 -11.91 -21.14 3.28
CA THR A 34 -12.45 -22.36 2.66
C THR A 34 -11.46 -22.91 1.65
N GLU A 35 -11.55 -24.20 1.35
CA GLU A 35 -10.75 -24.85 0.29
C GLU A 35 -11.31 -24.59 -1.12
N ALA A 36 -12.52 -24.05 -1.23
CA ALA A 36 -13.23 -23.94 -2.51
C ALA A 36 -12.78 -22.73 -3.36
N GLU A 37 -12.31 -21.66 -2.73
CA GLU A 37 -12.05 -20.38 -3.40
C GLU A 37 -10.97 -19.56 -2.68
N TYR A 38 -10.39 -18.59 -3.41
CA TYR A 38 -9.58 -17.56 -2.79
C TYR A 38 -10.49 -16.54 -2.11
N ARG A 39 -10.09 -16.13 -0.90
CA ARG A 39 -10.69 -15.00 -0.19
C ARG A 39 -9.63 -13.97 0.12
N GLU A 40 -10.01 -12.72 -0.05
CA GLU A 40 -9.10 -11.60 0.10
C GLU A 40 -9.11 -11.10 1.54
N PHE A 41 -7.91 -10.82 2.06
CA PHE A 41 -7.69 -10.27 3.38
C PHE A 41 -6.59 -9.22 3.30
N TRP A 42 -6.64 -8.25 4.20
CA TRP A 42 -5.59 -7.27 4.37
C TRP A 42 -5.02 -7.35 5.79
N ILE A 43 -3.73 -7.07 5.91
CA ILE A 43 -3.02 -6.95 7.19
C ILE A 43 -2.26 -5.63 7.15
N ALA A 44 -2.71 -4.66 7.93
CA ALA A 44 -2.04 -3.37 8.06
C ALA A 44 -1.26 -3.35 9.38
N VAL A 45 0.02 -2.94 9.29
CA VAL A 45 0.87 -2.73 10.46
C VAL A 45 1.37 -1.31 10.44
N ASP A 46 0.66 -0.46 11.16
CA ASP A 46 0.93 0.97 11.29
C ASP A 46 0.65 1.38 12.74
N HIS A 47 1.09 2.57 13.16
CA HIS A 47 0.76 3.11 14.49
C HIS A 47 1.06 2.21 15.71
N ASN A 48 2.05 1.30 15.62
CA ASN A 48 2.36 0.29 16.64
C ASN A 48 1.19 -0.68 16.91
N GLU A 49 0.31 -0.89 15.94
CA GLU A 49 -0.79 -1.84 15.98
C GLU A 49 -0.78 -2.74 14.75
N VAL A 50 -1.44 -3.90 14.89
CA VAL A 50 -1.75 -4.77 13.76
C VAL A 50 -3.26 -4.81 13.60
N ARG A 51 -3.72 -4.52 12.40
CA ARG A 51 -5.13 -4.57 11.99
C ARG A 51 -5.28 -5.60 10.87
N VAL A 52 -6.32 -6.41 10.95
CA VAL A 52 -6.63 -7.47 9.99
C VAL A 52 -8.08 -7.33 9.57
N GLY A 53 -8.37 -7.45 8.28
CA GLY A 53 -9.72 -7.38 7.76
C GLY A 53 -9.90 -8.15 6.45
N LYS A 54 -11.13 -8.12 5.92
CA LYS A 54 -11.48 -8.74 4.65
C LYS A 54 -11.32 -7.74 3.50
N GLY A 55 -11.00 -8.23 2.31
CA GLY A 55 -10.93 -7.40 1.10
C GLY A 55 -12.25 -6.65 0.87
N GLY A 56 -12.15 -5.35 0.63
CA GLY A 56 -13.29 -4.45 0.44
C GLY A 56 -13.96 -3.97 1.73
N GLU A 57 -13.59 -4.51 2.91
CA GLU A 57 -14.10 -4.07 4.21
C GLU A 57 -13.06 -3.20 4.93
N TRP A 58 -13.43 -1.95 5.26
CA TRP A 58 -12.53 -1.00 5.94
C TRP A 58 -12.40 -1.22 7.45
N GLU A 59 -13.44 -1.78 8.06
CA GLU A 59 -13.43 -2.08 9.48
C GLU A 59 -12.64 -3.37 9.72
N PRO A 60 -11.63 -3.36 10.61
CA PRO A 60 -10.87 -4.56 10.92
C PRO A 60 -11.76 -5.59 11.61
N LEU A 61 -11.61 -6.86 11.23
CA LEU A 61 -12.19 -7.99 11.96
C LEU A 61 -11.39 -8.30 13.25
N MET A 62 -10.11 -7.91 13.29
CA MET A 62 -9.25 -7.98 14.48
C MET A 62 -8.27 -6.82 14.48
N GLN A 63 -8.01 -6.28 15.67
CA GLN A 63 -6.95 -5.31 15.89
C GLN A 63 -6.31 -5.51 17.25
N ALA A 64 -5.00 -5.27 17.35
CA ALA A 64 -4.28 -5.31 18.62
C ALA A 64 -3.04 -4.40 18.60
N PRO A 65 -2.73 -3.71 19.72
CA PRO A 65 -1.46 -3.02 19.88
C PRO A 65 -0.30 -4.01 19.96
N ILE A 66 0.85 -3.66 19.40
CA ILE A 66 2.09 -4.43 19.51
C ILE A 66 2.77 -4.07 20.84
N PRO A 67 2.85 -4.99 21.83
CA PRO A 67 3.32 -4.64 23.18
C PRO A 67 4.75 -4.10 23.25
N GLU A 68 5.63 -4.62 22.39
CA GLU A 68 7.00 -4.12 22.21
C GLU A 68 7.19 -3.87 20.71
N PRO A 69 6.93 -2.63 20.23
CA PRO A 69 7.02 -2.30 18.81
C PRO A 69 8.41 -2.56 18.25
N PHE A 70 8.46 -3.09 17.04
CA PHE A 70 9.69 -3.38 16.30
C PHE A 70 9.44 -3.17 14.81
N GLU A 71 10.51 -2.92 14.08
CA GLU A 71 10.42 -2.77 12.63
C GLU A 71 10.10 -4.12 11.97
N ILE A 72 9.02 -4.16 11.18
CA ILE A 72 8.64 -5.32 10.40
C ILE A 72 9.21 -5.16 9.00
N THR A 73 10.26 -5.91 8.69
CA THR A 73 10.93 -5.85 7.38
C THR A 73 10.54 -7.00 6.46
N HIS A 74 9.99 -8.08 7.02
CA HIS A 74 9.66 -9.31 6.30
C HIS A 74 8.41 -9.95 6.89
N TYR A 75 7.67 -10.66 6.05
CA TYR A 75 6.61 -11.58 6.48
C TYR A 75 6.89 -13.00 5.96
N GLY A 76 6.35 -13.98 6.66
CA GLY A 76 6.29 -15.38 6.23
C GLY A 76 4.86 -15.89 6.34
N TYR A 77 4.54 -16.94 5.61
CA TYR A 77 3.21 -17.53 5.58
C TYR A 77 3.29 -19.06 5.60
N SER A 78 2.28 -19.71 6.16
CA SER A 78 2.17 -21.16 6.21
C SER A 78 0.72 -21.56 6.49
N THR A 79 0.31 -22.75 6.05
CA THR A 79 -0.92 -23.36 6.54
C THR A 79 -0.73 -23.95 7.94
N GLY A 80 -1.82 -24.03 8.71
CA GLY A 80 -1.82 -24.61 10.05
C GLY A 80 -1.55 -26.12 10.05
N TRP A 81 -1.34 -26.69 11.23
CA TRP A 81 -1.08 -28.13 11.39
C TRP A 81 -2.19 -28.97 10.75
N GLY A 82 -1.81 -29.86 9.84
CA GLY A 82 -2.73 -30.74 9.11
C GLY A 82 -3.46 -30.10 7.93
N ALA A 83 -3.31 -28.79 7.69
CA ALA A 83 -3.97 -28.10 6.59
C ALA A 83 -3.04 -27.91 5.37
N THR A 84 -3.63 -27.94 4.17
CA THR A 84 -2.99 -27.51 2.92
C THR A 84 -3.84 -26.43 2.26
N GLY A 85 -3.22 -25.56 1.47
CA GLY A 85 -3.92 -24.43 0.87
C GLY A 85 -3.02 -23.65 -0.07
N TRP A 86 -3.64 -22.72 -0.80
CA TRP A 86 -2.97 -21.88 -1.79
C TRP A 86 -2.98 -20.43 -1.33
N TRP A 87 -1.91 -19.70 -1.65
CA TRP A 87 -1.72 -18.30 -1.28
C TRP A 87 -1.48 -17.48 -2.55
N LYS A 88 -2.01 -16.27 -2.59
CA LYS A 88 -1.75 -15.26 -3.62
C LYS A 88 -1.49 -13.94 -2.93
N PHE A 89 -0.43 -13.25 -3.32
CA PHE A 89 -0.08 -11.94 -2.80
C PHE A 89 -0.22 -10.87 -3.87
N LEU A 90 -0.55 -9.64 -3.47
CA LEU A 90 -0.71 -8.53 -4.39
C LEU A 90 0.60 -8.22 -5.12
N ASN A 91 1.73 -8.25 -4.41
CA ASN A 91 3.06 -7.94 -4.93
C ASN A 91 3.60 -8.96 -5.98
N ASP A 92 3.01 -10.15 -6.05
CA ASP A 92 3.31 -11.13 -7.10
C ASP A 92 2.73 -10.70 -8.46
N ARG A 93 1.68 -9.86 -8.48
CA ARG A 93 1.05 -9.36 -9.70
C ARG A 93 1.97 -8.36 -10.41
N VAL A 94 2.22 -8.63 -11.69
CA VAL A 94 2.79 -7.63 -12.60
C VAL A 94 1.64 -6.84 -13.20
N LEU A 95 1.62 -5.53 -12.93
CA LEU A 95 0.63 -4.60 -13.45
C LEU A 95 1.29 -3.77 -14.56
N ASN A 96 0.53 -3.42 -15.60
CA ASN A 96 1.04 -2.60 -16.69
C ASN A 96 0.17 -1.37 -16.86
N THR A 97 0.79 -0.24 -17.21
CA THR A 97 0.12 1.01 -17.54
C THR A 97 0.51 1.42 -18.95
N GLU A 98 -0.48 1.87 -19.71
CA GLU A 98 -0.27 2.34 -21.08
C GLU A 98 0.22 3.79 -21.10
N ASP A 99 0.54 4.26 -22.30
CA ASP A 99 0.82 5.66 -22.60
C ASP A 99 -0.50 6.46 -22.56
N CYS A 100 -1.04 6.64 -21.35
CA CYS A 100 -2.21 7.46 -21.09
C CYS A 100 -2.32 7.85 -19.61
N LEU A 101 -2.87 9.03 -19.34
CA LEU A 101 -3.14 9.50 -17.99
C LEU A 101 -4.46 8.91 -17.46
N THR A 102 -4.53 7.60 -17.28
CA THR A 102 -5.68 6.89 -16.70
C THR A 102 -5.22 6.08 -15.49
N TYR A 103 -5.64 6.49 -14.30
CA TYR A 103 -5.30 5.80 -13.06
C TYR A 103 -6.03 4.46 -12.93
N ASN A 104 -5.30 3.45 -12.47
CA ASN A 104 -5.85 2.19 -11.96
C ASN A 104 -5.81 2.26 -10.44
N PHE A 105 -6.93 1.99 -9.77
CA PHE A 105 -7.04 2.13 -8.32
C PHE A 105 -7.00 0.78 -7.59
N GLU A 106 -6.27 0.74 -6.48
CA GLU A 106 -6.22 -0.38 -5.53
C GLU A 106 -6.50 0.17 -4.10
N PRO A 107 -7.22 -0.57 -3.24
CA PRO A 107 -7.50 -0.14 -1.88
C PRO A 107 -6.23 -0.10 -1.02
N VAL A 108 -6.10 0.88 -0.12
CA VAL A 108 -5.02 0.96 0.88
C VAL A 108 -5.58 1.08 2.28
N TYR A 109 -5.20 0.13 3.15
CA TYR A 109 -5.71 0.01 4.53
C TYR A 109 -4.78 0.63 5.58
N GLY A 110 -3.50 0.78 5.23
CA GLY A 110 -2.48 1.46 6.03
C GLY A 110 -2.31 2.94 5.67
N ASP A 111 -1.24 3.53 6.17
CA ASP A 111 -0.84 4.93 5.93
C ASP A 111 0.40 5.06 5.02
N SER A 112 0.81 3.95 4.41
CA SER A 112 1.92 3.89 3.47
C SER A 112 1.75 2.78 2.45
N ILE A 113 2.46 2.91 1.33
CA ILE A 113 2.54 1.92 0.25
C ILE A 113 3.99 1.78 -0.19
N SER A 114 4.41 0.54 -0.43
CA SER A 114 5.63 0.24 -1.17
C SER A 114 5.26 -0.20 -2.58
N PHE A 115 6.09 0.12 -3.56
CA PHE A 115 5.90 -0.39 -4.91
C PHE A 115 7.23 -0.44 -5.67
N SER A 116 7.27 -1.22 -6.74
CA SER A 116 8.31 -1.13 -7.76
C SER A 116 7.73 -0.69 -9.09
N VAL A 117 8.51 0.08 -9.85
CA VAL A 117 8.14 0.50 -11.21
C VAL A 117 9.37 0.50 -12.12
N ALA A 118 9.18 0.02 -13.35
CA ALA A 118 10.08 0.26 -14.47
C ALA A 118 9.34 1.09 -15.53
N CYS A 119 9.81 2.30 -15.80
CA CYS A 119 9.30 3.22 -16.81
C CYS A 119 10.37 4.26 -17.19
N SER A 120 10.17 4.96 -18.31
CA SER A 120 11.10 5.99 -18.78
C SER A 120 10.97 7.31 -18.03
N ASN A 121 9.75 7.65 -17.60
CA ASN A 121 9.37 8.89 -16.95
C ASN A 121 7.93 8.79 -16.40
N ASP A 122 7.52 9.82 -15.66
CA ASP A 122 6.15 10.07 -15.19
C ASP A 122 5.49 8.87 -14.50
N ALA A 123 6.18 8.23 -13.55
CA ALA A 123 5.52 7.32 -12.61
C ALA A 123 4.58 8.15 -11.73
N HIS A 124 3.27 7.96 -11.92
CA HIS A 124 2.23 8.72 -11.25
C HIS A 124 1.52 7.88 -10.20
N LEU A 125 1.32 8.48 -9.03
CA LEU A 125 0.41 7.97 -8.03
C LEU A 125 -0.66 9.01 -7.70
N ALA A 126 -1.88 8.54 -7.47
CA ALA A 126 -2.96 9.32 -6.92
C ALA A 126 -3.31 8.77 -5.53
N LEU A 127 -3.45 9.63 -4.52
CA LEU A 127 -4.00 9.25 -3.23
C LEU A 127 -5.43 9.80 -3.15
N ALA A 128 -6.41 8.89 -3.14
CA ALA A 128 -7.83 9.19 -3.30
C ALA A 128 -8.68 8.65 -2.14
N SER A 129 -9.93 9.14 -2.06
CA SER A 129 -10.92 8.71 -1.07
C SER A 129 -11.91 7.65 -1.59
N GLY A 130 -11.69 7.12 -2.80
CA GLY A 130 -12.54 6.13 -3.45
C GLY A 130 -11.81 5.40 -4.59
N PRO A 131 -12.44 4.39 -5.21
CA PRO A 131 -11.84 3.58 -6.28
C PRO A 131 -11.81 4.29 -7.66
N GLU A 132 -11.85 5.62 -7.65
CA GLU A 132 -11.82 6.49 -8.81
C GLU A 132 -11.12 7.82 -8.45
N GLU A 133 -10.86 8.64 -9.46
CA GLU A 133 -10.37 10.00 -9.23
C GLU A 133 -11.35 10.80 -8.38
N THR A 134 -10.87 11.37 -7.27
CA THR A 134 -11.67 12.18 -6.35
C THR A 134 -11.25 13.65 -6.40
N THR A 135 -12.09 14.53 -5.85
CA THR A 135 -11.71 15.89 -5.52
C THR A 135 -12.14 16.15 -4.07
N PRO A 136 -11.20 16.35 -3.13
CA PRO A 136 -9.77 16.53 -3.36
C PRO A 136 -9.00 15.22 -3.64
N MET A 137 -7.79 15.35 -4.19
CA MET A 137 -6.84 14.26 -4.46
C MET A 137 -5.40 14.77 -4.38
N TYR A 138 -4.50 13.94 -3.84
CA TYR A 138 -3.06 14.19 -3.95
C TYR A 138 -2.50 13.42 -5.14
N GLU A 139 -1.66 14.08 -5.92
CA GLU A 139 -0.91 13.45 -6.99
C GLU A 139 0.58 13.47 -6.65
N ILE A 140 1.26 12.37 -6.92
CA ILE A 140 2.69 12.22 -6.70
C ILE A 140 3.31 11.85 -8.04
N PHE A 141 4.24 12.68 -8.48
CA PHE A 141 4.99 12.55 -9.72
C PHE A 141 6.38 12.07 -9.34
N ILE A 142 6.82 10.93 -9.84
CA ILE A 142 8.19 10.43 -9.68
C ILE A 142 8.81 10.30 -11.06
N GLY A 143 9.90 11.03 -11.29
CA GLY A 143 10.54 11.09 -12.60
C GLY A 143 9.67 11.80 -13.65
N GLY A 144 8.94 12.84 -13.24
CA GLY A 144 8.24 13.71 -14.17
C GLY A 144 9.17 14.69 -14.88
N TRP A 145 8.60 15.42 -15.85
CA TRP A 145 9.35 16.36 -16.72
C TRP A 145 10.58 15.69 -17.35
N GLU A 146 10.34 14.63 -18.13
CA GLU A 146 11.41 13.84 -18.77
C GLU A 146 12.40 13.23 -17.74
N ASN A 147 11.87 12.67 -16.65
CA ASN A 147 12.66 12.03 -15.59
C ASN A 147 13.63 12.97 -14.87
N GLN A 148 13.29 14.26 -14.77
CA GLN A 148 14.15 15.28 -14.14
C GLN A 148 13.66 15.71 -12.76
N HIS A 149 12.37 15.57 -12.46
CA HIS A 149 11.80 16.07 -11.21
C HIS A 149 10.80 15.10 -10.59
N SER A 150 10.60 15.26 -9.29
CA SER A 150 9.49 14.64 -8.56
C SER A 150 8.68 15.73 -7.85
N ALA A 151 7.37 15.56 -7.77
CA ALA A 151 6.47 16.58 -7.22
C ALA A 151 5.30 15.96 -6.46
N ILE A 152 4.83 16.68 -5.44
CA ILE A 152 3.53 16.43 -4.80
C ILE A 152 2.62 17.57 -5.25
N ARG A 153 1.47 17.23 -5.83
CA ARG A 153 0.46 18.17 -6.28
C ARG A 153 -0.84 17.93 -5.54
N LEU A 154 -1.52 19.03 -5.23
CA LEU A 154 -2.82 19.01 -4.58
C LEU A 154 -3.89 19.45 -5.57
N ASN A 155 -4.84 18.58 -5.87
CA ASN A 155 -6.02 18.91 -6.65
C ASN A 155 -7.23 19.07 -5.71
N LYS A 156 -7.59 20.32 -5.38
CA LYS A 156 -8.73 20.65 -4.49
C LYS A 156 -9.97 21.19 -5.23
N ASP A 157 -9.79 21.84 -6.39
CA ASP A 157 -10.87 22.54 -7.12
C ASP A 157 -10.83 22.29 -8.64
N GLY A 158 -10.38 21.11 -9.08
CA GLY A 158 -10.13 20.83 -10.50
C GLY A 158 -8.92 21.58 -11.07
N LYS A 159 -8.12 22.19 -10.19
CA LYS A 159 -6.81 22.79 -10.47
C LYS A 159 -5.80 22.14 -9.55
N GLY A 160 -4.70 21.68 -10.11
CA GLY A 160 -3.60 21.08 -9.36
C GLY A 160 -2.44 22.06 -9.21
N ASP A 161 -2.06 22.36 -7.97
CA ASP A 161 -0.89 23.16 -7.63
C ASP A 161 0.23 22.26 -7.08
N ASP A 162 1.47 22.46 -7.57
CA ASP A 162 2.65 21.76 -7.05
C ASP A 162 2.97 22.29 -5.64
N MET A 163 2.71 21.47 -4.62
CA MET A 163 2.92 21.82 -3.22
C MET A 163 4.38 21.59 -2.78
N ALA A 164 5.04 20.63 -3.41
CA ALA A 164 6.47 20.40 -3.30
C ALA A 164 7.01 19.88 -4.63
N LYS A 165 8.23 20.29 -4.98
CA LYS A 165 8.92 19.83 -6.20
C LYS A 165 10.42 19.84 -5.96
N VAL A 166 11.09 18.77 -6.37
CA VAL A 166 12.54 18.58 -6.21
C VAL A 166 13.15 18.01 -7.48
N GLU A 167 14.42 18.30 -7.72
CA GLU A 167 15.20 17.68 -8.81
C GLU A 167 15.52 16.23 -8.44
N THR A 168 15.18 15.31 -9.35
CA THR A 168 15.41 13.86 -9.20
C THR A 168 15.80 13.28 -10.58
N PRO A 169 16.94 13.71 -11.14
CA PRO A 169 17.36 13.25 -12.46
C PRO A 169 17.55 11.73 -12.45
N ASP A 170 16.99 11.09 -13.48
CA ASP A 170 17.08 9.65 -13.72
C ASP A 170 16.54 8.82 -12.55
N VAL A 171 15.51 9.27 -11.84
CA VAL A 171 14.97 8.58 -10.64
C VAL A 171 14.22 7.29 -10.97
N VAL A 172 13.58 7.20 -12.14
CA VAL A 172 13.02 5.96 -12.70
C VAL A 172 13.89 5.42 -13.85
N CYS A 173 13.68 4.15 -14.23
CA CYS A 173 14.42 3.50 -15.29
C CYS A 173 13.56 2.45 -16.01
N THR A 174 13.68 2.35 -17.34
CA THR A 174 12.96 1.32 -18.13
C THR A 174 13.60 -0.07 -18.01
N GLU A 175 14.91 -0.13 -17.76
CA GLU A 175 15.66 -1.40 -17.74
C GLU A 175 15.62 -2.09 -16.37
N GLU A 176 15.31 -1.35 -15.31
CA GLU A 176 15.32 -1.83 -13.92
C GLU A 176 14.09 -1.36 -13.15
N GLU A 177 13.41 -2.31 -12.49
CA GLU A 177 12.36 -1.99 -11.53
C GLU A 177 12.97 -1.33 -10.28
N ARG A 178 12.65 -0.05 -10.07
CA ARG A 178 13.09 0.69 -8.88
C ARG A 178 12.01 0.71 -7.83
N LYS A 179 12.42 0.58 -6.56
CA LYS A 179 11.52 0.44 -5.42
C LYS A 179 11.37 1.76 -4.68
N PHE A 180 10.14 2.14 -4.41
CA PHE A 180 9.79 3.37 -3.71
C PHE A 180 8.88 3.08 -2.52
N LEU A 181 8.90 4.01 -1.57
CA LEU A 181 7.99 4.08 -0.45
C LEU A 181 7.28 5.44 -0.49
N VAL A 182 5.96 5.42 -0.34
CA VAL A 182 5.14 6.60 -0.11
C VAL A 182 4.41 6.43 1.21
N SER A 183 4.59 7.35 2.14
CA SER A 183 3.79 7.42 3.37
C SER A 183 2.95 8.70 3.36
N PHE A 184 1.70 8.64 3.80
CA PHE A 184 0.76 9.77 3.88
C PHE A 184 0.17 9.93 5.29
N ARG A 185 1.00 9.63 6.29
CA ARG A 185 0.63 9.57 7.71
C ARG A 185 0.31 10.95 8.27
N ASN A 186 -0.84 11.08 8.93
CA ASN A 186 -1.29 12.31 9.59
C ASN A 186 -1.22 13.56 8.68
N GLY A 187 -1.50 13.40 7.39
CA GLY A 187 -1.44 14.50 6.41
C GLY A 187 -0.03 14.82 5.88
N GLN A 188 1.01 14.16 6.41
CA GLN A 188 2.37 14.28 5.91
C GLN A 188 2.63 13.24 4.82
N ILE A 189 2.85 13.72 3.60
CA ILE A 189 3.24 12.91 2.44
C ILE A 189 4.76 12.93 2.32
N LYS A 190 5.37 11.74 2.33
CA LYS A 190 6.80 11.52 2.11
C LYS A 190 6.99 10.51 0.99
N VAL A 191 7.96 10.77 0.13
CA VAL A 191 8.29 9.96 -1.04
C VAL A 191 9.80 9.74 -1.07
N GLY A 192 10.21 8.50 -1.22
CA GLY A 192 11.63 8.10 -1.21
C GLY A 192 11.85 6.77 -1.90
N TYR A 193 13.12 6.42 -2.13
CA TYR A 193 13.45 5.02 -2.41
C TYR A 193 13.12 4.18 -1.17
N LYS A 194 12.71 2.92 -1.38
CA LYS A 194 12.45 2.00 -0.27
C LYS A 194 13.73 1.84 0.58
N ASP A 195 13.57 1.86 1.90
CA ASP A 195 14.65 1.73 2.89
C ASP A 195 15.68 2.89 2.90
N THR A 196 15.29 4.09 2.43
CA THR A 196 16.12 5.30 2.44
C THR A 196 15.35 6.51 2.99
N ASP A 197 16.06 7.60 3.28
CA ASP A 197 15.42 8.87 3.63
C ASP A 197 14.57 9.41 2.45
N PRO A 198 13.42 10.05 2.72
CA PRO A 198 12.59 10.62 1.68
C PRO A 198 13.33 11.76 0.96
N PHE A 199 13.19 11.81 -0.37
CA PHE A 199 13.72 12.91 -1.18
C PHE A 199 12.68 14.03 -1.40
N LEU A 200 11.40 13.74 -1.14
CA LEU A 200 10.29 14.66 -1.36
C LEU A 200 9.28 14.55 -0.23
N GLU A 201 8.89 15.69 0.34
CA GLU A 201 8.01 15.76 1.50
C GLU A 201 7.12 17.00 1.44
N TRP A 202 5.87 16.85 1.86
CA TRP A 202 4.93 17.94 2.08
C TRP A 202 3.89 17.55 3.14
N THR A 203 3.30 18.52 3.84
CA THR A 203 2.27 18.29 4.86
C THR A 203 1.03 19.14 4.53
N ASP A 204 -0.11 18.49 4.33
CA ASP A 204 -1.39 19.21 4.17
C ASP A 204 -1.85 19.74 5.52
N PRO A 205 -2.14 21.05 5.66
CA PRO A 205 -2.78 21.59 6.86
C PRO A 205 -4.21 21.07 7.10
N GLU A 206 -4.90 20.58 6.06
CA GLU A 206 -6.29 20.11 6.10
C GLU A 206 -6.42 18.72 5.44
N PRO A 207 -5.83 17.67 6.05
CA PRO A 207 -5.80 16.35 5.44
C PRO A 207 -7.14 15.64 5.52
N TRP A 208 -7.36 14.69 4.59
CA TRP A 208 -8.49 13.77 4.59
C TRP A 208 -8.02 12.32 4.60
N LYS A 209 -8.96 11.40 4.88
CA LYS A 209 -8.67 9.96 4.89
C LYS A 209 -8.45 9.47 3.46
N ILE A 210 -7.27 8.93 3.21
CA ILE A 210 -6.97 8.17 2.00
C ILE A 210 -7.47 6.74 2.17
N THR A 211 -8.11 6.21 1.12
CA THR A 211 -8.61 4.84 1.08
C THR A 211 -8.13 4.09 -0.15
N HIS A 212 -7.68 4.78 -1.20
CA HIS A 212 -7.18 4.13 -2.42
C HIS A 212 -5.93 4.81 -2.92
N VAL A 213 -5.08 4.02 -3.56
CA VAL A 213 -3.98 4.50 -4.40
C VAL A 213 -4.31 4.23 -5.86
N GLY A 214 -4.28 5.28 -6.68
CA GLY A 214 -4.24 5.19 -8.12
C GLY A 214 -2.79 5.10 -8.61
N TYR A 215 -2.52 4.32 -9.65
CA TYR A 215 -1.23 4.30 -10.34
C TYR A 215 -1.41 4.39 -11.86
N CYS A 216 -0.53 5.14 -12.52
CA CYS A 216 -0.43 5.22 -13.97
C CYS A 216 0.96 5.70 -14.41
N THR A 217 1.21 5.63 -15.71
CA THR A 217 2.30 6.40 -16.35
C THR A 217 1.71 7.58 -17.10
N GLY A 218 2.42 8.70 -17.13
CA GLY A 218 2.04 9.86 -17.94
C GLY A 218 2.17 9.63 -19.44
N TRP A 219 1.78 10.64 -20.23
CA TRP A 219 1.94 10.62 -21.69
C TRP A 219 3.41 10.49 -22.11
N GLY A 220 3.70 9.67 -23.11
CA GLY A 220 5.02 9.32 -23.59
C GLY A 220 5.70 8.18 -22.81
N ALA A 221 5.04 7.55 -21.84
CA ALA A 221 5.61 6.47 -21.03
C ALA A 221 4.64 5.29 -20.86
N THR A 222 5.20 4.08 -20.82
CA THR A 222 4.51 2.89 -20.33
C THR A 222 5.21 2.41 -19.06
N GLY A 223 4.49 1.71 -18.20
CA GLY A 223 5.03 1.29 -16.91
C GLY A 223 4.74 -0.17 -16.60
N LYS A 224 5.71 -0.82 -15.97
CA LYS A 224 5.55 -2.14 -15.36
C LYS A 224 5.68 -1.99 -13.85
N TRP A 225 4.64 -2.38 -13.11
CA TRP A 225 4.49 -2.10 -11.69
C TRP A 225 4.30 -3.37 -10.86
N ARG A 226 4.69 -3.30 -9.59
CA ARG A 226 4.28 -4.21 -8.52
C ARG A 226 3.94 -3.40 -7.30
N LEU A 227 2.81 -3.70 -6.67
CA LEU A 227 2.32 -2.97 -5.50
C LEU A 227 2.41 -3.84 -4.24
N ASP A 228 2.79 -3.23 -3.14
CA ASP A 228 2.93 -3.82 -1.82
C ASP A 228 2.20 -2.88 -0.83
N ILE A 229 0.90 -3.17 -0.65
CA ILE A 229 -0.12 -2.30 -0.03
C ILE A 229 -0.73 -3.00 1.19
#